data_AF-A0A256YUJ7-F1
#
_entry.id   AF-A0A256YUJ7-F1
#
_cell.length_a   1.000
_cell.length_b   1.000
_cell.length_c   1.000
_cell.angle_alpha   90.00
_cell.angle_beta   90.00
_cell.angle_gamma   90.00
#
_symmetry.space_group_name_H-M   'P 1'
#
loop_
_entity.id
_entity.type
_entity.pdbx_description
1 polymer ?
#
loop_
_entity_poly.entity_id
_entity_poly.type
_entity_poly.pdbx_seq_one_letter_code
_entity_poly.pdbx_strand_id
1 'polypeptide(L)'
;MFSEFRAILAGANGSLMHLGIGPIVTGSIIMQLFSGAKIINLDLQKAEDKAIYQGVQKILVLVMIFVEAIPQVYGYLTPADSGWMGDIGLGWARMVIIVQLVFGSYLVFLMDEVVSKWGIGSGISMFIAAGVSQAIFQGTLSWIPLGEKTASQYNLDRLVSTYPDIPAGAIPKTWYILDNLSGGLRDLTSGGFETIFLSPPNPLIALLSTTLIFFVVAYAESTQIELPLSHARARGARGRYPIRLIYASNIPVILMSALLANINMFSLLLWNHEKISTIPILGHNWRLGFYDVGSTSPSGGLAWYVSRVNGLQSWLLPLINWDRYRGYVGDHEYWQVGVHVLVYVTLMVVGSVLFAKFWIETTNMGPEAVAKQIQSSGMRIPGFRRDPRVLKKVLNRYIPTVTVISGAFVGILAAMADMVGTVGSTSGTGVLLTVGIMIRLYEEIGKEQMMEMHPVLRGFFGRE
;
A
#
# COMPACT_ATOMS: atom_id res chain seq x y z
N MET A 1 8.52 1.09 -11.96
CA MET A 1 7.56 1.84 -11.10
C MET A 1 6.32 1.03 -10.74
N PHE A 2 5.61 0.39 -11.70
CA PHE A 2 4.44 -0.42 -11.35
C PHE A 2 4.77 -1.66 -10.52
N SER A 3 5.98 -2.22 -10.57
CA SER A 3 6.38 -3.30 -9.65
C SER A 3 6.16 -2.91 -8.18
N GLU A 4 6.53 -1.69 -7.82
CA GLU A 4 6.49 -1.21 -6.45
C GLU A 4 5.06 -0.92 -5.98
N PHE A 5 4.18 -0.38 -6.85
CA PHE A 5 2.79 -0.04 -6.46
C PHE A 5 1.93 -1.30 -6.46
N ARG A 6 2.28 -2.24 -7.33
CA ARG A 6 1.65 -3.56 -7.45
C ARG A 6 1.88 -4.46 -6.26
N ALA A 7 3.01 -4.34 -5.54
CA ALA A 7 3.19 -5.06 -4.28
C ALA A 7 2.09 -4.69 -3.26
N ILE A 8 1.72 -3.40 -3.18
CA ILE A 8 0.60 -2.94 -2.34
C ILE A 8 -0.74 -3.32 -2.96
N LEU A 9 -0.88 -3.22 -4.28
CA LEU A 9 -2.12 -3.56 -4.98
C LEU A 9 -2.27 -5.08 -5.24
N ALA A 10 -1.44 -5.92 -4.63
CA ALA A 10 -1.45 -7.38 -4.78
C ALA A 10 -1.54 -7.88 -6.24
N GLY A 11 -0.88 -7.17 -7.16
CA GLY A 11 -0.89 -7.55 -8.58
C GLY A 11 0.33 -8.38 -9.00
N ALA A 12 0.26 -9.03 -10.16
CA ALA A 12 1.39 -9.77 -10.73
C ALA A 12 1.63 -9.40 -12.21
N ASN A 13 2.90 -9.21 -12.58
CA ASN A 13 3.29 -8.87 -13.94
C ASN A 13 2.96 -10.00 -14.92
N GLY A 14 2.35 -9.67 -16.06
CA GLY A 14 2.05 -10.65 -17.11
C GLY A 14 1.05 -11.74 -16.68
N SER A 15 0.27 -11.48 -15.63
CA SER A 15 -0.72 -12.39 -15.07
C SER A 15 -2.12 -11.79 -15.18
N LEU A 16 -3.16 -12.63 -15.06
CA LEU A 16 -4.55 -12.19 -14.95
C LEU A 16 -4.78 -11.28 -13.72
N MET A 17 -3.92 -11.37 -12.71
CA MET A 17 -3.93 -10.49 -11.53
C MET A 17 -3.16 -9.18 -11.75
N HIS A 18 -2.95 -8.71 -12.97
CA HIS A 18 -2.09 -7.52 -13.20
C HIS A 18 -2.59 -6.25 -12.50
N LEU A 19 -3.90 -5.99 -12.49
CA LEU A 19 -4.51 -4.85 -11.78
C LEU A 19 -4.63 -5.10 -10.26
N GLY A 20 -4.66 -6.37 -9.85
CA GLY A 20 -4.84 -6.79 -8.47
C GLY A 20 -6.08 -6.16 -7.81
N ILE A 21 -5.92 -5.59 -6.63
CA ILE A 21 -6.99 -4.91 -5.87
C ILE A 21 -7.17 -3.43 -6.24
N GLY A 22 -6.38 -2.88 -7.17
CA GLY A 22 -6.41 -1.46 -7.58
C GLY A 22 -7.82 -0.92 -7.80
N PRO A 23 -8.61 -1.51 -8.72
CA PRO A 23 -9.95 -1.05 -9.02
C PRO A 23 -10.91 -1.08 -7.83
N ILE A 24 -10.73 -2.06 -6.94
CA ILE A 24 -11.56 -2.23 -5.73
C ILE A 24 -11.29 -1.08 -4.76
N VAL A 25 -10.01 -0.76 -4.53
CA VAL A 25 -9.60 0.33 -3.66
C VAL A 25 -10.00 1.67 -4.26
N THR A 26 -9.80 1.88 -5.57
CA THR A 26 -10.17 3.14 -6.24
C THR A 26 -11.68 3.40 -6.19
N GLY A 27 -12.50 2.40 -6.49
CA GLY A 27 -13.97 2.53 -6.35
C GLY A 27 -14.39 2.85 -4.92
N SER A 28 -13.69 2.29 -3.93
CA SER A 28 -13.90 2.59 -2.51
C SER A 28 -13.50 4.02 -2.14
N ILE A 29 -12.38 4.54 -2.65
CA ILE A 29 -11.93 5.92 -2.46
C ILE A 29 -12.99 6.90 -2.99
N ILE A 30 -13.51 6.66 -4.19
CA ILE A 30 -14.51 7.53 -4.81
C ILE A 30 -15.77 7.61 -3.94
N MET A 31 -16.29 6.46 -3.48
CA MET A 31 -17.47 6.46 -2.61
C MET A 31 -17.22 7.12 -1.25
N GLN A 32 -16.06 6.89 -0.65
CA GLN A 32 -15.70 7.54 0.62
C GLN A 32 -15.58 9.05 0.47
N LEU A 33 -15.05 9.53 -0.66
CA LEU A 33 -14.95 10.95 -0.93
C LEU A 33 -16.35 11.56 -1.17
N PHE A 34 -17.23 10.87 -1.89
CA PHE A 34 -18.59 11.34 -2.15
C PHE A 34 -19.46 11.39 -0.90
N SER A 35 -19.38 10.38 -0.03
CA SER A 35 -20.10 10.37 1.25
C SER A 35 -19.47 11.33 2.27
N GLY A 36 -18.14 11.35 2.37
CA GLY A 36 -17.39 12.22 3.28
C GLY A 36 -17.54 13.71 2.96
N ALA A 37 -17.50 14.08 1.68
CA ALA A 37 -17.76 15.46 1.23
C ALA A 37 -19.24 15.85 1.31
N LYS A 38 -20.12 14.95 1.75
CA LYS A 38 -21.58 15.12 1.80
C LYS A 38 -22.19 15.51 0.44
N ILE A 39 -21.54 15.11 -0.65
CA ILE A 39 -22.08 15.23 -2.02
C ILE A 39 -23.29 14.30 -2.13
N ILE A 40 -23.18 13.10 -1.53
CA ILE A 40 -24.29 12.15 -1.37
C ILE A 40 -24.57 12.00 0.13
N ASN A 41 -25.71 12.53 0.57
CA ASN A 41 -26.15 12.41 1.97
C ASN A 41 -26.78 11.04 2.21
N LEU A 42 -25.94 10.04 2.52
CA LEU A 42 -26.38 8.71 2.95
C LEU A 42 -26.22 8.58 4.47
N ASP A 43 -27.29 8.18 5.15
CA ASP A 43 -27.24 7.87 6.57
C ASP A 43 -26.86 6.40 6.76
N LEU A 44 -25.58 6.14 7.00
CA LEU A 44 -25.03 4.80 7.18
C LEU A 44 -25.53 4.11 8.47
N GLN A 45 -26.38 4.75 9.28
CA GLN A 45 -27.12 4.08 10.35
C GLN A 45 -28.36 3.33 9.83
N LYS A 46 -28.88 3.68 8.65
CA LYS A 46 -30.04 3.01 8.04
C LYS A 46 -29.57 1.85 7.17
N ALA A 47 -30.28 0.72 7.27
CA ALA A 47 -29.98 -0.47 6.48
C ALA A 47 -30.14 -0.23 4.96
N GLU A 48 -31.14 0.55 4.56
CA GLU A 48 -31.42 0.91 3.16
C GLU A 48 -30.26 1.72 2.54
N ASP A 49 -29.84 2.80 3.20
CA ASP A 49 -28.74 3.65 2.74
C ASP A 49 -27.41 2.90 2.71
N LYS A 50 -27.18 1.97 3.65
CA LYS A 50 -26.01 1.09 3.65
C LYS A 50 -26.02 0.13 2.44
N ALA A 51 -27.18 -0.40 2.07
CA ALA A 51 -27.33 -1.25 0.89
C ALA A 51 -27.06 -0.46 -0.40
N ILE A 52 -27.55 0.78 -0.50
CA ILE A 52 -27.26 1.68 -1.62
C ILE A 52 -25.77 1.98 -1.69
N TYR A 53 -25.14 2.32 -0.55
CA TYR A 53 -23.71 2.59 -0.48
C TYR A 53 -22.89 1.42 -1.03
N GLN A 54 -23.18 0.20 -0.55
CA GLN A 54 -22.51 -1.01 -1.02
C GLN A 54 -22.82 -1.33 -2.49
N GLY A 55 -24.05 -1.15 -2.94
CA GLY A 55 -24.45 -1.38 -4.34
C GLY A 55 -23.72 -0.44 -5.30
N VAL A 56 -23.70 0.86 -5.01
CA VAL A 56 -23.01 1.86 -5.83
C VAL A 56 -21.50 1.65 -5.80
N GLN A 57 -20.91 1.31 -4.64
CA GLN A 57 -19.49 0.99 -4.54
C GLN A 57 -19.12 -0.14 -5.49
N LYS A 58 -19.90 -1.24 -5.54
CA LYS A 58 -19.63 -2.36 -6.45
C LYS A 58 -19.73 -1.97 -7.92
N ILE A 59 -20.73 -1.15 -8.28
CA ILE A 59 -20.85 -0.64 -9.65
C ILE A 59 -19.63 0.21 -10.02
N LEU A 60 -19.19 1.09 -9.10
CA LEU A 60 -17.99 1.89 -9.31
C LEU A 60 -16.74 1.03 -9.45
N VAL A 61 -16.59 -0.04 -8.66
CA VAL A 61 -15.48 -1.00 -8.83
C VAL A 61 -15.51 -1.61 -10.23
N LEU A 62 -16.67 -2.04 -10.74
CA LEU A 62 -16.80 -2.57 -12.10
C LEU A 62 -16.38 -1.53 -13.14
N VAL A 63 -16.81 -0.27 -13.01
CA VAL A 63 -16.39 0.81 -13.90
C VAL A 63 -14.88 1.03 -13.82
N MET A 64 -14.31 1.04 -12.61
CA MET A 64 -12.88 1.23 -12.41
C MET A 64 -12.04 0.09 -13.00
N ILE A 65 -12.54 -1.15 -13.02
CA ILE A 65 -11.84 -2.27 -13.68
C ILE A 65 -11.61 -1.94 -15.16
N PHE A 66 -12.62 -1.42 -15.86
CA PHE A 66 -12.47 -1.01 -17.26
C PHE A 66 -11.54 0.20 -17.41
N VAL A 67 -11.70 1.22 -16.56
CA VAL A 67 -10.91 2.45 -16.63
C VAL A 67 -9.43 2.20 -16.36
N GLU A 68 -9.10 1.34 -15.39
CA GLU A 68 -7.71 1.03 -15.02
C GLU A 68 -7.03 0.03 -15.97
N ALA A 69 -7.79 -0.84 -16.64
CA ALA A 69 -7.23 -1.81 -17.60
C ALA A 69 -6.62 -1.11 -18.82
N ILE A 70 -7.18 0.02 -19.26
CA ILE A 70 -6.74 0.74 -20.46
C ILE A 70 -5.31 1.29 -20.29
N PRO A 71 -4.98 2.12 -19.27
CA PRO A 71 -3.61 2.60 -19.04
C PRO A 71 -2.56 1.49 -19.00
N GLN A 72 -2.90 0.34 -18.41
CA GLN A 72 -1.96 -0.77 -18.24
C GLN A 72 -1.58 -1.43 -19.56
N VAL A 73 -2.49 -1.51 -20.52
CA VAL A 73 -2.21 -2.10 -21.84
C VAL A 73 -1.46 -1.13 -22.74
N TYR A 74 -1.81 0.15 -22.72
CA TYR A 74 -1.15 1.15 -23.56
C TYR A 74 0.21 1.61 -23.01
N GLY A 75 0.40 1.58 -21.70
CA GLY A 75 1.64 2.02 -21.07
C GLY A 75 2.65 0.92 -20.74
N TYR A 76 2.23 -0.36 -20.65
CA TYR A 76 3.09 -1.41 -20.09
C TYR A 76 3.01 -2.78 -20.81
N LEU A 77 1.81 -3.33 -21.04
CA LEU A 77 1.65 -4.65 -21.66
C LEU A 77 1.68 -4.53 -23.19
N THR A 78 2.87 -4.44 -23.77
CA THR A 78 3.04 -4.60 -25.21
C THR A 78 2.73 -6.06 -25.59
N PRO A 79 1.87 -6.33 -26.57
CA PRO A 79 1.65 -7.69 -27.04
C PRO A 79 2.97 -8.28 -27.53
N ALA A 80 3.19 -9.58 -27.30
CA ALA A 80 4.40 -10.24 -27.79
C ALA A 80 4.45 -10.17 -29.33
N ASP A 81 5.64 -9.99 -29.90
CA ASP A 81 5.92 -9.97 -31.36
C ASP A 81 5.67 -11.34 -32.05
N SER A 82 4.82 -12.18 -31.48
CA SER A 82 4.42 -13.45 -32.10
C SER A 82 3.54 -13.18 -33.32
N GLY A 83 3.61 -14.07 -34.32
CA GLY A 83 3.01 -13.90 -35.65
C GLY A 83 1.53 -13.53 -35.69
N TRP A 84 0.80 -13.73 -34.58
CA TRP A 84 -0.56 -13.23 -34.40
C TRP A 84 -0.65 -11.70 -34.56
N MET A 85 0.36 -10.94 -34.15
CA MET A 85 0.35 -9.48 -34.30
C MET A 85 0.31 -9.02 -35.77
N GLY A 86 0.87 -9.83 -36.68
CA GLY A 86 0.85 -9.57 -38.12
C GLY A 86 -0.52 -9.76 -38.78
N ASP A 87 -1.35 -10.68 -38.26
CA ASP A 87 -2.63 -11.07 -38.89
C ASP A 87 -3.84 -10.28 -38.37
N ILE A 88 -3.87 -9.94 -37.08
CA ILE A 88 -5.00 -9.23 -36.43
C ILE A 88 -4.73 -7.74 -36.16
N GLY A 89 -3.50 -7.28 -36.29
CA GLY A 89 -3.12 -5.88 -36.04
C GLY A 89 -3.06 -5.50 -34.55
N LEU A 90 -2.20 -4.51 -34.25
CA LEU A 90 -1.85 -4.08 -32.88
C LEU A 90 -3.06 -3.69 -32.02
N GLY A 91 -4.11 -3.12 -32.63
CA GLY A 91 -5.32 -2.70 -31.94
C GLY A 91 -6.14 -3.87 -31.37
N TRP A 92 -6.33 -4.93 -32.15
CA TRP A 92 -7.09 -6.10 -31.72
C TRP A 92 -6.33 -6.93 -30.68
N ALA A 93 -5.01 -7.05 -30.83
CA ALA A 93 -4.16 -7.69 -29.82
C ALA A 93 -4.24 -6.97 -28.47
N ARG A 94 -4.17 -5.63 -28.45
CA ARG A 94 -4.37 -4.82 -27.24
C ARG A 94 -5.75 -5.03 -26.63
N MET A 95 -6.81 -5.09 -27.46
CA MET A 95 -8.17 -5.30 -26.97
C MET A 95 -8.35 -6.67 -26.29
N VAL A 96 -7.77 -7.75 -26.83
CA VAL A 96 -7.80 -9.07 -26.17
C VAL A 96 -7.16 -9.01 -24.77
N ILE A 97 -6.01 -8.34 -24.64
CA ILE A 97 -5.35 -8.17 -23.34
C ILE A 97 -6.25 -7.37 -22.38
N ILE A 98 -6.90 -6.29 -22.84
CA ILE A 98 -7.84 -5.52 -22.02
C ILE A 98 -8.97 -6.42 -21.49
N VAL A 99 -9.57 -7.26 -22.35
CA VAL A 99 -10.64 -8.18 -21.93
C VAL A 99 -10.13 -9.19 -20.90
N GLN A 100 -8.93 -9.76 -21.09
CA GLN A 100 -8.32 -10.67 -20.12
C GLN A 100 -8.08 -10.01 -18.76
N LEU A 101 -7.60 -8.77 -18.76
CA LEU A 101 -7.39 -7.99 -17.55
C LEU A 101 -8.69 -7.64 -16.83
N VAL A 102 -9.73 -7.27 -17.58
CA VAL A 102 -11.07 -7.02 -17.03
C VAL A 102 -11.62 -8.28 -16.39
N PHE A 103 -11.52 -9.42 -17.06
CA PHE A 103 -11.99 -10.70 -16.53
C PHE A 103 -11.19 -11.14 -15.29
N GLY A 104 -9.87 -11.00 -15.31
CA GLY A 104 -9.01 -11.31 -14.16
C GLY A 104 -9.33 -10.44 -12.95
N SER A 105 -9.51 -9.13 -13.15
CA SER A 105 -9.86 -8.19 -12.07
C SER A 105 -11.28 -8.42 -11.55
N TYR A 106 -12.21 -8.81 -12.42
CA TYR A 106 -13.55 -9.21 -12.02
C TYR A 106 -13.54 -10.46 -11.13
N LEU A 107 -12.70 -11.45 -11.43
CA LEU A 107 -12.51 -12.61 -10.57
C LEU A 107 -11.94 -12.23 -9.19
N VAL A 108 -10.92 -11.35 -9.15
CA VAL A 108 -10.37 -10.86 -7.87
C VAL A 108 -11.45 -10.16 -7.04
N PHE A 109 -12.28 -9.33 -7.67
CA PHE A 109 -13.42 -8.70 -7.01
C PHE A 109 -14.44 -9.72 -6.46
N LEU A 110 -14.76 -10.78 -7.21
CA LEU A 110 -15.63 -11.85 -6.72
C LEU A 110 -15.00 -12.62 -5.54
N MET A 111 -13.69 -12.88 -5.58
CA MET A 111 -12.99 -13.52 -4.47
C MET A 111 -12.99 -12.64 -3.22
N ASP A 112 -12.80 -11.33 -3.36
CA ASP A 112 -12.91 -10.39 -2.23
C ASP A 112 -14.31 -10.42 -1.58
N GLU A 113 -15.36 -10.48 -2.39
CA GLU A 113 -16.75 -10.60 -1.90
C GLU A 113 -17.00 -11.91 -1.15
N VAL A 114 -16.42 -13.02 -1.61
CA VAL A 114 -16.56 -14.32 -0.94
C VAL A 114 -15.83 -14.29 0.41
N VAL A 115 -14.58 -13.83 0.44
CA VAL A 115 -13.80 -13.77 1.69
C VAL A 115 -14.43 -12.79 2.67
N SER A 116 -14.91 -11.64 2.22
CA SER A 116 -15.51 -10.64 3.11
C SER A 116 -16.87 -11.06 3.69
N LYS A 117 -17.54 -12.07 3.10
CA LYS A 117 -18.83 -12.60 3.61
C LYS A 117 -18.68 -13.88 4.43
N TRP A 118 -17.74 -14.75 4.06
CA TRP A 118 -17.62 -16.10 4.60
C TRP A 118 -16.27 -16.39 5.26
N GLY A 119 -15.29 -15.51 5.07
CA GLY A 119 -13.96 -15.63 5.66
C GLY A 119 -13.77 -14.75 6.90
N ILE A 120 -12.57 -14.81 7.46
CA ILE A 120 -12.13 -14.00 8.59
C ILE A 120 -11.38 -12.79 8.03
N GLY A 121 -11.83 -11.59 8.37
CA GLY A 121 -11.27 -10.34 7.86
C GLY A 121 -11.76 -9.95 6.46
N SER A 122 -11.00 -9.09 5.78
CA SER A 122 -11.32 -8.58 4.43
C SER A 122 -10.46 -9.26 3.36
N GLY A 123 -11.05 -9.62 2.22
CA GLY A 123 -10.33 -10.22 1.10
C GLY A 123 -9.19 -9.35 0.58
N ILE A 124 -9.42 -8.04 0.45
CA ILE A 124 -8.39 -7.04 0.12
C ILE A 124 -7.16 -7.19 1.03
N SER A 125 -7.38 -7.28 2.35
CA SER A 125 -6.27 -7.35 3.31
C SER A 125 -5.45 -8.64 3.17
N MET A 126 -6.12 -9.77 2.91
CA MET A 126 -5.45 -11.05 2.68
C MET A 126 -4.62 -11.06 1.39
N PHE A 127 -5.12 -10.45 0.31
CA PHE A 127 -4.36 -10.34 -0.93
C PHE A 127 -3.12 -9.47 -0.77
N ILE A 128 -3.21 -8.34 -0.06
CA ILE A 128 -2.05 -7.50 0.27
C ILE A 128 -1.03 -8.30 1.08
N ALA A 129 -1.47 -8.97 2.15
CA ALA A 129 -0.60 -9.75 3.01
C ALA A 129 0.12 -10.87 2.25
N ALA A 130 -0.59 -11.59 1.38
CA ALA A 130 -0.01 -12.63 0.54
C ALA A 130 1.01 -12.08 -0.47
N GLY A 131 0.66 -11.02 -1.20
CA GLY A 131 1.52 -10.42 -2.23
C GLY A 131 2.81 -9.83 -1.66
N VAL A 132 2.72 -9.11 -0.54
CA VAL A 132 3.88 -8.56 0.16
C VAL A 132 4.74 -9.68 0.76
N SER A 133 4.14 -10.68 1.39
CA SER A 133 4.88 -11.81 1.97
C SER A 133 5.63 -12.60 0.89
N GLN A 134 4.99 -12.84 -0.25
CA GLN A 134 5.63 -13.46 -1.41
C GLN A 134 6.83 -12.65 -1.89
N ALA A 135 6.67 -11.32 -2.02
CA ALA A 135 7.75 -10.44 -2.48
C ALA A 135 8.93 -10.42 -1.50
N ILE A 136 8.68 -10.34 -0.19
CA ILE A 136 9.73 -10.42 0.84
C ILE A 136 10.46 -11.77 0.76
N PHE A 137 9.73 -12.88 0.63
CA PHE A 137 10.32 -14.22 0.54
C PHE A 137 11.19 -14.36 -0.71
N GLN A 138 10.67 -13.98 -1.88
CA GLN A 138 11.41 -14.01 -3.14
C GLN A 138 12.63 -13.08 -3.10
N GLY A 139 12.49 -11.87 -2.56
CA GLY A 139 13.60 -10.94 -2.43
C GLY A 139 14.69 -11.40 -1.47
N THR A 140 14.37 -12.24 -0.48
CA THR A 140 15.33 -12.71 0.51
C THR A 140 16.05 -13.98 0.04
N LEU A 141 15.29 -14.95 -0.50
CA LEU A 141 15.73 -16.33 -0.70
C LEU A 141 15.75 -16.80 -2.17
N SER A 142 15.46 -15.94 -3.15
CA SER A 142 15.50 -16.37 -4.56
C SER A 142 16.92 -16.70 -5.03
N TRP A 143 17.09 -17.94 -5.48
CA TRP A 143 18.29 -18.45 -6.14
C TRP A 143 18.27 -18.24 -7.66
N ILE A 144 17.22 -17.62 -8.19
CA ILE A 144 17.09 -17.37 -9.63
C ILE A 144 18.16 -16.35 -10.03
N PRO A 145 19.01 -16.65 -11.03
CA PRO A 145 20.04 -15.73 -11.49
C PRO A 145 19.41 -14.49 -12.09
N LEU A 146 20.08 -13.36 -11.91
CA LEU A 146 19.67 -12.10 -12.49
C LEU A 146 19.73 -12.18 -14.02
N GLY A 147 18.57 -12.15 -14.68
CA GLY A 147 18.51 -12.10 -16.14
C GLY A 147 19.09 -10.80 -16.69
N GLU A 148 19.63 -10.84 -17.91
CA GLU A 148 20.27 -9.71 -18.61
C GLU A 148 19.39 -8.45 -18.65
N LYS A 149 18.06 -8.61 -18.78
CA LYS A 149 17.11 -7.48 -18.78
C LYS A 149 16.96 -6.79 -17.42
N THR A 150 17.11 -7.53 -16.33
CA THR A 150 17.08 -6.96 -14.97
C THR A 150 18.43 -6.36 -14.61
N ALA A 151 19.52 -6.93 -15.14
CA ALA A 151 20.85 -6.36 -15.00
C ALA A 151 20.97 -4.98 -15.66
N SER A 152 20.49 -4.85 -16.90
CA SER A 152 20.52 -3.58 -17.63
C SER A 152 19.62 -2.51 -17.01
N GLN A 153 18.46 -2.91 -16.46
CA GLN A 153 17.54 -1.98 -15.77
C GLN A 153 18.16 -1.27 -14.57
N TYR A 154 19.14 -1.89 -13.89
CA TYR A 154 19.83 -1.30 -12.73
C TYR A 154 21.26 -0.84 -13.05
N ASN A 155 21.63 -0.74 -14.33
CA ASN A 155 23.00 -0.45 -14.79
C ASN A 155 24.06 -1.41 -14.21
N LEU A 156 23.68 -2.67 -13.99
CA LEU A 156 24.51 -3.73 -13.41
C LEU A 156 25.25 -4.55 -14.46
N ASP A 157 25.27 -4.11 -15.72
CA ASP A 157 25.92 -4.85 -16.81
C ASP A 157 27.40 -5.14 -16.51
N ARG A 158 28.08 -4.25 -15.77
CA ARG A 158 29.45 -4.46 -15.26
C ARG A 158 29.56 -5.53 -14.17
N LEU A 159 28.54 -5.66 -13.32
CA LEU A 159 28.48 -6.67 -12.25
C LEU A 159 28.15 -8.05 -12.81
N VAL A 160 27.21 -8.13 -13.77
CA VAL A 160 26.81 -9.40 -14.41
C VAL A 160 27.88 -9.92 -15.38
N SER A 161 28.67 -9.03 -16.00
CA SER A 161 29.85 -9.42 -16.78
C SER A 161 31.03 -9.89 -15.90
N THR A 162 31.12 -9.42 -14.65
CA THR A 162 32.15 -9.87 -13.69
C THR A 162 31.73 -11.16 -12.99
N TYR A 163 30.44 -11.32 -12.72
CA TYR A 163 29.84 -12.48 -12.07
C TYR A 163 28.63 -12.96 -12.90
N PRO A 164 28.84 -13.86 -13.87
CA PRO A 164 27.73 -14.54 -14.51
C PRO A 164 27.00 -15.36 -13.43
N ASP A 165 25.67 -15.29 -13.39
CA ASP A 165 24.79 -16.00 -12.45
C ASP A 165 24.66 -15.45 -11.01
N ILE A 166 24.85 -14.15 -10.77
CA ILE A 166 24.51 -13.56 -9.46
C ILE A 166 23.02 -13.84 -9.14
N PRO A 167 22.70 -14.49 -8.01
CA PRO A 167 21.32 -14.68 -7.57
C PRO A 167 20.61 -13.35 -7.27
N ALA A 168 19.31 -13.28 -7.52
CA ALA A 168 18.51 -12.07 -7.25
C ALA A 168 18.16 -11.86 -5.76
N GLY A 169 18.19 -12.91 -4.94
CA GLY A 169 17.86 -12.84 -3.52
C GLY A 169 18.98 -12.22 -2.68
N ALA A 170 18.64 -11.44 -1.66
CA ALA A 170 19.61 -10.74 -0.81
C ALA A 170 20.63 -11.69 -0.15
N ILE A 171 20.17 -12.83 0.39
CA ILE A 171 21.04 -13.80 1.06
C ILE A 171 21.87 -14.59 0.04
N PRO A 172 21.28 -15.23 -1.00
CA PRO A 172 22.05 -15.95 -2.01
C PRO A 172 23.04 -15.06 -2.77
N LYS A 173 22.68 -13.80 -3.06
CA LYS A 173 23.57 -12.79 -3.67
C LYS A 173 24.80 -12.55 -2.82
N THR A 174 24.59 -12.29 -1.53
CA THR A 174 25.67 -12.00 -0.59
C THR A 174 26.59 -13.21 -0.47
N TRP A 175 26.01 -14.42 -0.37
CA TRP A 175 26.77 -15.65 -0.29
C TRP A 175 27.58 -15.94 -1.56
N TYR A 176 26.97 -15.80 -2.74
CA TYR A 176 27.64 -16.03 -4.03
C TYR A 176 28.78 -15.04 -4.30
N ILE A 177 28.57 -13.75 -3.99
CA ILE A 177 29.64 -12.76 -4.11
C ILE A 177 30.79 -13.09 -3.15
N LEU A 178 30.49 -13.51 -1.91
CA LEU A 178 31.50 -13.91 -0.94
C LEU A 178 32.31 -15.14 -1.37
N ASP A 179 31.66 -16.13 -1.98
CA ASP A 179 32.30 -17.37 -2.43
C ASP A 179 33.18 -17.16 -3.69
N ASN A 180 32.78 -16.25 -4.58
CA ASN A 180 33.49 -15.98 -5.83
C ASN A 180 34.56 -14.87 -5.71
N LEU A 181 34.83 -14.35 -4.51
CA LEU A 181 35.85 -13.31 -4.27
C LEU A 181 37.27 -13.91 -4.21
N SER A 182 37.97 -13.93 -5.34
CA SER A 182 39.36 -14.42 -5.43
C SER A 182 40.40 -13.56 -4.70
N GLY A 183 40.13 -12.26 -4.45
CA GLY A 183 41.03 -11.32 -3.78
C GLY A 183 40.83 -11.11 -2.28
N GLY A 184 39.90 -11.83 -1.63
CA GLY A 184 39.61 -11.70 -0.20
C GLY A 184 39.26 -10.26 0.23
N LEU A 185 39.89 -9.77 1.31
CA LEU A 185 39.63 -8.43 1.87
C LEU A 185 39.93 -7.27 0.89
N ARG A 186 40.82 -7.44 -0.09
CA ARG A 186 41.21 -6.36 -1.03
C ARG A 186 40.07 -5.99 -1.97
N ASP A 187 39.35 -6.99 -2.48
CA ASP A 187 38.19 -6.77 -3.36
C ASP A 187 36.93 -6.32 -2.59
N LEU A 188 36.84 -6.68 -1.31
CA LEU A 188 35.81 -6.13 -0.43
C LEU A 188 36.00 -4.62 -0.22
N THR A 189 37.25 -4.17 0.01
CA THR A 189 37.58 -2.74 0.20
C THR A 189 37.55 -1.90 -1.09
N SER A 190 37.66 -2.51 -2.26
CA SER A 190 37.68 -1.80 -3.56
C SER A 190 36.29 -1.58 -4.17
N GLY A 191 35.22 -2.00 -3.48
CA GLY A 191 33.84 -1.82 -3.93
C GLY A 191 32.92 -3.00 -3.62
N GLY A 192 33.45 -4.16 -3.22
CA GLY A 192 32.65 -5.33 -2.85
C GLY A 192 31.68 -5.09 -1.68
N PHE A 193 32.08 -4.28 -0.69
CA PHE A 193 31.17 -3.88 0.39
C PHE A 193 29.98 -3.06 -0.14
N GLU A 194 30.22 -2.16 -1.07
CA GLU A 194 29.17 -1.31 -1.63
C GLU A 194 28.23 -2.10 -2.54
N THR A 195 28.75 -3.08 -3.29
CA THR A 195 27.91 -3.93 -4.14
C THR A 195 27.03 -4.90 -3.34
N ILE A 196 27.50 -5.38 -2.19
CA ILE A 196 26.72 -6.24 -1.30
C ILE A 196 25.71 -5.43 -0.46
N PHE A 197 26.15 -4.31 0.13
CA PHE A 197 25.34 -3.57 1.10
C PHE A 197 24.43 -2.51 0.49
N LEU A 198 24.79 -1.92 -0.66
CA LEU A 198 24.11 -0.75 -1.21
C LEU A 198 23.64 -0.93 -2.66
N SER A 199 24.27 -1.81 -3.45
CA SER A 199 23.88 -1.98 -4.85
C SER A 199 22.58 -2.78 -5.01
N PRO A 200 21.65 -2.29 -5.85
CA PRO A 200 20.53 -3.09 -6.35
C PRO A 200 21.00 -4.35 -7.11
N PRO A 201 20.10 -5.35 -7.32
CA PRO A 201 18.81 -5.50 -6.68
C PRO A 201 18.97 -6.14 -5.29
N ASN A 202 18.02 -5.85 -4.39
CA ASN A 202 17.92 -6.37 -3.02
C ASN A 202 19.23 -6.24 -2.19
N PRO A 203 19.63 -5.01 -1.83
CA PRO A 203 20.82 -4.81 -1.02
C PRO A 203 20.63 -5.36 0.41
N LEU A 204 21.71 -5.77 1.08
CA LEU A 204 21.63 -6.33 2.43
C LEU A 204 21.06 -5.32 3.45
N ILE A 205 21.27 -4.02 3.22
CA ILE A 205 20.66 -2.96 4.02
C ILE A 205 19.13 -2.99 3.95
N ALA A 206 18.53 -3.39 2.82
CA ALA A 206 17.09 -3.51 2.70
C ALA A 206 16.55 -4.65 3.58
N LEU A 207 17.31 -5.74 3.79
CA LEU A 207 16.91 -6.83 4.68
C LEU A 207 16.89 -6.38 6.12
N LEU A 208 17.97 -5.74 6.58
CA LEU A 208 18.06 -5.16 7.92
C LEU A 208 16.96 -4.13 8.15
N SER A 209 16.67 -3.31 7.14
CA SER A 209 15.63 -2.29 7.18
C SER A 209 14.24 -2.90 7.27
N THR A 210 13.97 -3.95 6.50
CA THR A 210 12.70 -4.69 6.56
C THR A 210 12.47 -5.27 7.94
N THR A 211 13.50 -5.88 8.56
CA THR A 211 13.44 -6.40 9.92
C THR A 211 13.22 -5.28 10.96
N LEU A 212 13.91 -4.15 10.81
CA LEU A 212 13.73 -3.00 11.71
C LEU A 212 12.30 -2.44 11.62
N ILE A 213 11.80 -2.23 10.39
CA ILE A 213 10.43 -1.76 10.14
C ILE A 213 9.42 -2.72 10.75
N PHE A 214 9.60 -4.03 10.60
CA PHE A 214 8.74 -5.05 11.20
C PHE A 214 8.59 -4.86 12.71
N PHE A 215 9.71 -4.73 13.45
CA PHE A 215 9.67 -4.55 14.91
C PHE A 215 9.05 -3.22 15.32
N VAL A 216 9.38 -2.12 14.63
CA VAL A 216 8.83 -0.80 14.92
C VAL A 216 7.32 -0.78 14.69
N VAL A 217 6.85 -1.34 13.58
CA VAL A 217 5.41 -1.39 13.25
C VAL A 217 4.67 -2.34 14.19
N ALA A 218 5.22 -3.51 14.50
CA ALA A 218 4.61 -4.43 15.45
C ALA A 218 4.46 -3.81 16.84
N TYR A 219 5.48 -3.09 17.31
CA TYR A 219 5.40 -2.34 18.56
C TYR A 219 4.32 -1.25 18.52
N ALA A 220 4.27 -0.48 17.42
CA ALA A 220 3.27 0.57 17.24
C ALA A 220 1.83 0.05 17.19
N GLU A 221 1.54 -1.01 16.42
CA GLU A 221 0.21 -1.63 16.32
C GLU A 221 -0.22 -2.28 17.65
N SER A 222 0.71 -2.88 18.40
CA SER A 222 0.41 -3.49 19.70
C SER A 222 0.08 -2.48 20.81
N THR A 223 0.37 -1.20 20.60
CA THR A 223 0.17 -0.15 21.61
C THR A 223 -1.30 0.28 21.67
N GLN A 224 -1.93 0.08 22.84
CA GLN A 224 -3.33 0.43 23.07
C GLN A 224 -3.53 1.18 24.40
N ILE A 225 -4.49 2.10 24.40
CA ILE A 225 -4.95 2.85 25.58
C ILE A 225 -6.27 2.23 26.04
N GLU A 226 -6.30 1.72 27.28
CA GLU A 226 -7.50 1.09 27.82
C GLU A 226 -8.37 2.10 28.58
N LEU A 227 -9.61 2.29 28.14
CA LEU A 227 -10.60 3.07 28.88
C LEU A 227 -11.33 2.16 29.89
N PRO A 228 -11.31 2.48 31.20
CA PRO A 228 -12.02 1.70 32.19
C PRO A 228 -13.52 1.93 32.05
N LEU A 229 -14.27 0.85 31.89
CA LEU A 229 -15.73 0.84 31.84
C LEU A 229 -16.28 0.02 33.02
N SER A 230 -17.46 0.39 33.47
CA SER A 230 -18.21 -0.36 34.48
C SER A 230 -19.58 -0.75 33.94
N HIS A 231 -20.02 -1.97 34.23
CA HIS A 231 -21.39 -2.35 33.94
C HIS A 231 -22.34 -1.59 34.87
N ALA A 232 -23.41 -1.07 34.29
CA ALA A 232 -24.39 -0.31 35.06
C ALA A 232 -25.33 -1.18 35.90
N ARG A 233 -25.55 -2.45 35.51
CA ARG A 233 -26.46 -3.40 36.19
C ARG A 233 -25.71 -4.43 37.04
N ALA A 234 -24.57 -4.94 36.58
CA ALA A 234 -23.75 -5.89 37.33
C ALA A 234 -22.74 -5.13 38.21
N ARG A 235 -23.05 -4.97 39.50
CA ARG A 235 -22.13 -4.38 40.49
C ARG A 235 -20.84 -5.22 40.54
N GLY A 236 -19.69 -4.56 40.43
CA GLY A 236 -18.37 -5.20 40.48
C GLY A 236 -17.79 -5.61 39.12
N ALA A 237 -18.62 -5.75 38.08
CA ALA A 237 -18.13 -6.05 36.73
C ALA A 237 -17.52 -4.80 36.09
N ARG A 238 -16.18 -4.79 36.00
CA ARG A 238 -15.39 -3.79 35.29
C ARG A 238 -14.92 -4.39 33.96
N GLY A 239 -15.13 -3.67 32.87
CA GLY A 239 -14.58 -3.99 31.57
C GLY A 239 -13.55 -2.94 31.16
N ARG A 240 -12.74 -3.26 30.16
CA ARG A 240 -11.81 -2.31 29.55
C ARG A 240 -12.14 -2.20 28.07
N TYR A 241 -12.24 -0.99 27.56
CA TYR A 241 -12.42 -0.75 26.13
C TYR A 241 -11.08 -0.28 25.56
N PRO A 242 -10.38 -1.12 24.78
CA PRO A 242 -9.10 -0.74 24.19
C PRO A 242 -9.31 0.22 23.02
N ILE A 243 -8.66 1.37 23.07
CA ILE A 243 -8.48 2.30 21.94
C ILE A 243 -7.04 2.16 21.48
N ARG A 244 -6.84 1.60 20.29
CA ARG A 244 -5.50 1.48 19.70
C ARG A 244 -4.93 2.86 19.38
N LEU A 245 -3.62 2.99 19.50
CA LEU A 245 -2.91 4.18 19.04
C LEU A 245 -3.17 4.42 17.55
N ILE A 246 -3.14 3.35 16.75
CA ILE A 246 -3.52 3.36 15.34
C ILE A 246 -5.04 3.16 15.22
N TYR A 247 -5.79 4.19 15.61
CA TYR A 247 -7.25 4.12 15.69
C TYR A 247 -7.91 3.94 14.31
N ALA A 248 -7.45 4.67 13.30
CA ALA A 248 -7.98 4.60 11.95
C ALA A 248 -7.50 3.37 11.14
N SER A 249 -6.77 2.43 11.76
CA SER A 249 -6.11 1.33 11.05
C SER A 249 -5.05 1.80 10.04
N ASN A 250 -4.56 0.85 9.28
CA ASN A 250 -3.67 0.99 8.13
C ASN A 250 -4.41 1.46 6.85
N ILE A 251 -5.75 1.56 6.90
CA ILE A 251 -6.59 1.93 5.75
C ILE A 251 -6.25 3.31 5.17
N PRO A 252 -6.01 4.38 5.95
CA PRO A 252 -5.67 5.69 5.40
C PRO A 252 -4.42 5.67 4.51
N VAL A 253 -3.42 4.87 4.89
CA VAL A 253 -2.19 4.71 4.11
C VAL A 253 -2.42 3.87 2.85
N ILE A 254 -3.29 2.85 2.91
CA ILE A 254 -3.73 2.10 1.72
C ILE A 254 -4.36 3.06 0.71
N LEU A 255 -5.31 3.88 1.16
CA LEU A 255 -6.04 4.82 0.31
C LEU A 255 -5.10 5.87 -0.30
N MET A 256 -4.19 6.42 0.51
CA MET A 256 -3.20 7.37 0.01
C MET A 256 -2.25 6.75 -1.01
N SER A 257 -1.74 5.55 -0.75
CA SER A 257 -0.84 4.84 -1.66
C SER A 257 -1.50 4.49 -2.98
N ALA A 258 -2.77 4.07 -2.94
CA ALA A 258 -3.58 3.81 -4.13
C ALA A 258 -3.86 5.10 -4.92
N LEU A 259 -4.16 6.21 -4.24
CA LEU A 259 -4.32 7.52 -4.88
C LEU A 259 -3.04 7.94 -5.63
N LEU A 260 -1.87 7.83 -4.99
CA LEU A 260 -0.58 8.12 -5.63
C LEU A 260 -0.30 7.19 -6.83
N ALA A 261 -0.63 5.91 -6.70
CA ALA A 261 -0.50 4.95 -7.80
C ALA A 261 -1.37 5.34 -8.99
N ASN A 262 -2.61 5.74 -8.74
CA ASN A 262 -3.56 6.17 -9.76
C ASN A 262 -3.10 7.46 -10.45
N ILE A 263 -2.64 8.46 -9.70
CA ILE A 263 -2.10 9.70 -10.27
C ILE A 263 -0.94 9.39 -11.24
N ASN A 264 -0.01 8.53 -10.84
CA ASN A 264 1.10 8.12 -11.70
C ASN A 264 0.65 7.31 -12.92
N MET A 265 -0.32 6.42 -12.75
CA MET A 265 -0.89 5.63 -13.84
C MET A 265 -1.61 6.50 -14.88
N PHE A 266 -2.42 7.45 -14.44
CA PHE A 266 -3.09 8.40 -15.33
C PHE A 266 -2.09 9.33 -16.01
N SER A 267 -1.05 9.77 -15.30
CA SER A 267 0.02 10.56 -15.91
C SER A 267 0.73 9.78 -17.03
N LEU A 268 0.98 8.49 -16.85
CA LEU A 268 1.52 7.62 -17.90
C LEU A 268 0.57 7.50 -19.10
N LEU A 269 -0.74 7.35 -18.86
CA LEU A 269 -1.74 7.31 -19.92
C LEU A 269 -1.74 8.62 -20.75
N LEU A 270 -1.72 9.77 -20.09
CA LEU A 270 -1.69 11.09 -20.73
C LEU A 270 -0.44 11.30 -21.59
N TRP A 271 0.67 10.64 -21.23
CA TRP A 271 1.92 10.71 -21.97
C TRP A 271 1.99 9.73 -23.15
N ASN A 272 1.64 8.45 -22.94
CA ASN A 272 1.88 7.36 -23.88
C ASN A 272 0.72 7.06 -24.84
N HIS A 273 -0.52 7.44 -24.53
CA HIS A 273 -1.67 7.03 -25.34
C HIS A 273 -1.85 7.90 -26.59
N GLU A 274 -1.73 7.29 -27.78
CA GLU A 274 -1.74 7.92 -29.12
C GLU A 274 -2.81 8.99 -29.38
N LYS A 275 -4.03 8.84 -28.85
CA LYS A 275 -5.12 9.82 -29.01
C LYS A 275 -5.30 10.81 -27.84
N ILE A 276 -4.82 10.45 -26.66
CA ILE A 276 -5.01 11.24 -25.42
C ILE A 276 -3.84 12.20 -25.24
N SER A 277 -2.65 11.83 -25.73
CA SER A 277 -1.47 12.70 -25.84
C SER A 277 -1.71 13.94 -26.71
N THR A 278 -2.71 13.91 -27.59
CA THR A 278 -3.06 15.02 -28.49
C THR A 278 -4.10 15.99 -27.89
N ILE A 279 -4.61 15.71 -26.68
CA ILE A 279 -5.55 16.61 -26.00
C ILE A 279 -4.80 17.89 -25.61
N PRO A 280 -5.27 19.09 -26.03
CA PRO A 280 -4.63 20.35 -25.65
C PRO A 280 -4.54 20.47 -24.12
N ILE A 281 -3.40 20.95 -23.60
CA ILE A 281 -3.11 21.20 -22.17
C ILE A 281 -2.83 19.94 -21.33
N LEU A 282 -3.53 18.83 -21.57
CA LEU A 282 -3.43 17.60 -20.77
C LEU A 282 -2.51 16.54 -21.38
N GLY A 283 -2.48 16.44 -22.70
CA GLY A 283 -1.65 15.48 -23.41
C GLY A 283 -0.21 15.98 -23.58
N HIS A 284 0.77 15.10 -23.32
CA HIS A 284 2.20 15.37 -23.50
C HIS A 284 2.75 16.62 -22.77
N ASN A 285 2.12 17.00 -21.66
CA ASN A 285 2.56 18.14 -20.87
C ASN A 285 3.67 17.71 -19.89
N TRP A 286 4.89 18.20 -20.14
CA TRP A 286 6.07 17.97 -19.29
C TRP A 286 5.86 18.34 -17.82
N ARG A 287 4.90 19.25 -17.52
CA ARG A 287 4.55 19.63 -16.14
C ARG A 287 3.80 18.54 -15.39
N LEU A 288 2.99 17.72 -16.09
CA LEU A 288 2.23 16.63 -15.47
C LEU A 288 3.13 15.42 -15.25
N GLY A 289 3.90 15.03 -16.26
CA GLY A 289 4.90 13.98 -16.15
C GLY A 289 5.64 13.77 -17.47
N PHE A 290 6.95 13.58 -17.39
CA PHE A 290 7.80 13.18 -18.51
C PHE A 290 8.24 11.73 -18.29
N TYR A 291 8.19 10.91 -19.34
CA TYR A 291 8.62 9.51 -19.31
C TYR A 291 9.51 9.22 -20.52
N ASP A 292 10.69 8.66 -20.27
CA ASP A 292 11.58 8.21 -21.34
C ASP A 292 11.01 7.01 -22.10
N VAL A 293 11.40 6.85 -23.36
CA VAL A 293 10.91 5.79 -24.23
C VAL A 293 11.23 4.42 -23.62
N GLY A 294 10.20 3.62 -23.33
CA GLY A 294 10.33 2.30 -22.70
C GLY A 294 10.52 2.34 -21.18
N SER A 295 10.62 3.52 -20.57
CA SER A 295 10.65 3.69 -19.12
C SER A 295 9.25 3.87 -18.55
N THR A 296 9.00 3.25 -17.40
CA THR A 296 7.73 3.40 -16.65
C THR A 296 7.89 4.21 -15.37
N SER A 297 9.09 4.70 -15.08
CA SER A 297 9.31 5.71 -14.05
C SER A 297 9.24 7.09 -14.67
N PRO A 298 8.55 8.06 -14.05
CA PRO A 298 8.60 9.44 -14.49
C PRO A 298 10.04 9.93 -14.34
N SER A 299 10.59 10.47 -15.43
CA SER A 299 11.88 11.15 -15.44
C SER A 299 11.75 12.66 -15.20
N GLY A 300 10.53 13.18 -15.02
CA GLY A 300 10.31 14.56 -14.60
C GLY A 300 8.84 14.94 -14.43
N GLY A 301 8.60 16.17 -13.98
CA GLY A 301 7.26 16.75 -13.78
C GLY A 301 6.63 16.46 -12.41
N LEU A 302 5.36 16.84 -12.24
CA LEU A 302 4.60 16.59 -10.99
C LEU A 302 4.52 15.11 -10.64
N ALA A 303 4.40 14.21 -11.64
CA ALA A 303 4.41 12.78 -11.45
C ALA A 303 5.68 12.29 -10.74
N TRP A 304 6.85 12.89 -11.03
CA TRP A 304 8.07 12.56 -10.31
C TRP A 304 8.00 12.99 -8.85
N TYR A 305 7.57 14.22 -8.54
CA TYR A 305 7.42 14.70 -7.15
C TYR A 305 6.41 13.91 -6.31
N VAL A 306 5.39 13.35 -6.96
CA VAL A 306 4.32 12.55 -6.36
C VAL A 306 4.68 11.05 -6.34
N SER A 307 5.71 10.65 -7.09
CA SER A 307 6.22 9.29 -7.06
C SER A 307 6.85 8.96 -5.70
N ARG A 308 6.92 7.67 -5.40
CA ARG A 308 7.51 7.22 -4.14
C ARG A 308 9.02 7.27 -4.22
N VAL A 309 9.63 7.70 -3.13
CA VAL A 309 11.06 7.55 -2.87
C VAL A 309 11.31 6.08 -2.52
N ASN A 310 12.04 5.33 -3.35
CA ASN A 310 12.29 3.91 -3.10
C ASN A 310 13.76 3.66 -2.74
N GLY A 311 14.01 3.55 -1.44
CA GLY A 311 15.30 3.16 -0.88
C GLY A 311 16.36 4.26 -0.86
N LEU A 312 17.40 4.01 -0.07
CA LEU A 312 18.48 4.97 0.20
C LEU A 312 19.24 5.42 -1.06
N GLN A 313 19.29 4.56 -2.09
CA GLN A 313 19.92 4.89 -3.36
C GLN A 313 19.23 6.00 -4.14
N SER A 314 17.92 6.19 -3.94
CA SER A 314 17.14 7.16 -4.70
C SER A 314 17.23 8.59 -4.17
N TRP A 315 17.66 8.76 -2.92
CA TRP A 315 17.72 10.07 -2.28
C TRP A 315 18.97 10.28 -1.42
N LEU A 316 19.28 9.37 -0.48
CA LEU A 316 20.35 9.56 0.50
C LEU A 316 21.74 9.50 -0.15
N LEU A 317 22.01 8.48 -0.97
CA LEU A 317 23.32 8.32 -1.60
C LEU A 317 23.68 9.49 -2.55
N PRO A 318 22.75 9.96 -3.42
CA PRO A 318 22.97 11.17 -4.22
C PRO A 318 23.19 12.44 -3.39
N LEU A 319 22.52 12.58 -2.24
CA LEU A 319 22.68 13.74 -1.35
C LEU A 319 24.03 13.74 -0.60
N ILE A 320 24.59 12.56 -0.31
CA ILE A 320 25.89 12.44 0.36
C ILE A 320 27.04 12.59 -0.64
N ASN A 321 26.94 11.96 -1.82
CA ASN A 321 28.00 11.99 -2.82
C ASN A 321 27.44 12.06 -4.25
N TRP A 322 27.28 13.29 -4.73
CA TRP A 322 26.67 13.60 -6.02
C TRP A 322 27.40 12.94 -7.20
N ASP A 323 28.73 13.10 -7.27
CA ASP A 323 29.53 12.69 -8.41
C ASP A 323 29.49 11.17 -8.65
N ARG A 324 29.34 10.39 -7.58
CA ARG A 324 29.32 8.93 -7.64
C ARG A 324 27.94 8.34 -7.96
N TYR A 325 26.86 8.97 -7.47
CA TYR A 325 25.51 8.41 -7.53
C TYR A 325 24.56 9.15 -8.48
N ARG A 326 25.04 10.13 -9.25
CA ARG A 326 24.23 10.85 -10.26
C ARG A 326 23.46 9.92 -11.21
N GLY A 327 24.03 8.75 -11.52
CA GLY A 327 23.43 7.76 -12.43
C GLY A 327 22.08 7.20 -11.95
N TYR A 328 21.74 7.32 -10.66
CA TYR A 328 20.47 6.85 -10.11
C TYR A 328 19.34 7.88 -10.17
N VAL A 329 19.65 9.17 -10.37
CA VAL A 329 18.68 10.28 -10.34
C VAL A 329 18.50 10.91 -11.73
N GLY A 330 19.20 10.43 -12.76
CA GLY A 330 19.10 10.98 -14.11
C GLY A 330 19.59 12.42 -14.18
N ASP A 331 18.82 13.29 -14.85
CA ASP A 331 19.16 14.70 -15.13
C ASP A 331 18.75 15.69 -14.02
N HIS A 332 18.27 15.20 -12.86
CA HIS A 332 17.85 16.06 -11.77
C HIS A 332 19.05 16.70 -11.06
N GLU A 333 18.84 17.85 -10.41
CA GLU A 333 19.85 18.50 -9.57
C GLU A 333 19.72 18.08 -8.10
N TYR A 334 20.78 18.26 -7.31
CA TYR A 334 20.83 17.89 -5.88
C TYR A 334 19.65 18.44 -5.06
N TRP A 335 19.23 19.69 -5.31
CA TRP A 335 18.13 20.31 -4.57
C TRP A 335 16.77 19.73 -4.96
N GLN A 336 16.61 19.28 -6.21
CA GLN A 336 15.36 18.68 -6.70
C GLN A 336 15.09 17.35 -5.97
N VAL A 337 16.13 16.58 -5.70
CA VAL A 337 16.05 15.35 -4.89
C VAL A 337 15.58 15.65 -3.46
N GLY A 338 16.14 16.68 -2.83
CA GLY A 338 15.70 17.12 -1.50
C GLY A 338 14.23 17.56 -1.49
N VAL A 339 13.81 18.32 -2.50
CA VAL A 339 12.41 18.77 -2.65
C VAL A 339 11.48 17.57 -2.89
N HIS A 340 11.90 16.58 -3.69
CA HIS A 340 11.13 15.36 -3.93
C HIS A 340 10.83 14.61 -2.64
N VAL A 341 11.84 14.39 -1.79
CA VAL A 341 11.64 13.76 -0.48
C VAL A 341 10.68 14.56 0.39
N LEU A 342 10.87 15.89 0.46
CA LEU A 342 10.02 16.77 1.26
C LEU A 342 8.55 16.72 0.80
N VAL A 343 8.32 16.83 -0.51
CA VAL A 343 6.99 16.81 -1.12
C VAL A 343 6.33 15.45 -0.87
N TYR A 344 7.04 14.35 -1.13
CA TYR A 344 6.53 13.01 -0.93
C TYR A 344 6.13 12.75 0.53
N VAL A 345 7.01 13.05 1.50
CA VAL A 345 6.72 12.88 2.94
C VAL A 345 5.52 13.75 3.34
N THR A 346 5.48 15.01 2.91
CA THR A 346 4.39 15.93 3.24
C THR A 346 3.06 15.42 2.68
N LEU A 347 3.04 14.98 1.42
CA LEU A 347 1.85 14.41 0.78
C LEU A 347 1.38 13.14 1.50
N MET A 348 2.30 12.24 1.85
CA MET A 348 1.95 11.00 2.55
C MET A 348 1.34 11.27 3.92
N VAL A 349 1.94 12.18 4.70
CA VAL A 349 1.46 12.53 6.05
C VAL A 349 0.13 13.26 6.00
N VAL A 350 0.02 14.33 5.21
CA VAL A 350 -1.21 15.12 5.10
C VAL A 350 -2.34 14.28 4.51
N GLY A 351 -2.05 13.51 3.46
CA GLY A 351 -3.01 12.60 2.84
C GLY A 351 -3.51 11.52 3.81
N SER A 352 -2.61 10.91 4.58
CA SER A 352 -2.99 9.91 5.60
C SER A 352 -3.85 10.51 6.70
N VAL A 353 -3.61 11.75 7.13
CA VAL A 353 -4.48 12.45 8.09
C VAL A 353 -5.87 12.73 7.50
N LEU A 354 -5.94 13.19 6.25
CA LEU A 354 -7.21 13.46 5.58
C LEU A 354 -8.04 12.18 5.43
N PHE A 355 -7.44 11.11 4.92
CA PHE A 355 -8.12 9.82 4.80
C PHE A 355 -8.49 9.22 6.15
N ALA A 356 -7.69 9.40 7.20
CA ALA A 356 -8.04 8.95 8.55
C ALA A 356 -9.30 9.65 9.09
N LYS A 357 -9.46 10.96 8.82
CA LYS A 357 -10.67 11.69 9.19
C LYS A 357 -11.88 11.20 8.41
N PHE A 358 -11.77 11.12 7.09
CA PHE A 358 -12.86 10.62 6.24
C PHE A 358 -13.26 9.19 6.61
N TRP A 359 -12.30 8.33 6.93
CA TRP A 359 -12.56 6.95 7.34
C TRP A 359 -13.43 6.91 8.60
N ILE A 360 -13.12 7.71 9.62
CA ILE A 360 -13.86 7.67 10.90
C ILE A 360 -15.26 8.26 10.76
N GLU A 361 -15.43 9.28 9.94
CA GLU A 361 -16.73 9.87 9.65
C GLU A 361 -17.62 8.90 8.86
N THR A 362 -17.04 8.13 7.93
CA THR A 362 -17.79 7.19 7.08
C THR A 362 -18.04 5.83 7.73
N THR A 363 -17.19 5.37 8.64
CA THR A 363 -17.32 4.00 9.23
C THR A 363 -18.07 3.94 10.55
N ASN A 364 -18.83 4.98 10.92
CA ASN A 364 -19.52 5.07 12.21
C ASN A 364 -18.57 4.85 13.42
N MET A 365 -17.27 5.15 13.26
CA MET A 365 -16.30 5.18 14.36
C MET A 365 -16.21 6.56 15.00
N GLY A 366 -17.08 7.49 14.61
CA GLY A 366 -17.16 8.81 15.21
C GLY A 366 -17.55 8.77 16.70
N PRO A 367 -17.22 9.83 17.47
CA PRO A 367 -17.48 9.88 18.92
C PRO A 367 -18.93 9.62 19.34
N GLU A 368 -19.88 10.04 18.50
CA GLU A 368 -21.31 9.88 18.74
C GLU A 368 -21.77 8.43 18.58
N ALA A 369 -21.34 7.78 17.48
CA ALA A 369 -21.69 6.40 17.20
C ALA A 369 -21.07 5.45 18.23
N VAL A 370 -19.79 5.65 18.56
CA VAL A 370 -19.10 4.88 19.62
C VAL A 370 -19.77 5.09 20.99
N ALA A 371 -20.17 6.32 21.32
CA ALA A 371 -20.90 6.57 22.57
C ALA A 371 -22.23 5.81 22.62
N LYS A 372 -23.00 5.81 21.52
CA LYS A 372 -24.28 5.10 21.42
C LYS A 372 -24.09 3.58 21.53
N GLN A 373 -23.02 3.03 20.94
CA GLN A 373 -22.66 1.61 21.02
C GLN A 373 -22.22 1.16 22.44
N ILE A 374 -21.41 1.97 23.12
CA ILE A 374 -21.02 1.70 24.51
C ILE A 374 -22.25 1.79 25.44
N GLN A 375 -23.17 2.70 25.16
CA GLN A 375 -24.41 2.80 25.93
C GLN A 375 -25.34 1.59 25.69
N SER A 376 -25.51 1.14 24.44
CA SER A 376 -26.38 0.00 24.11
C SER A 376 -25.90 -1.31 24.72
N SER A 377 -24.57 -1.48 24.87
CA SER A 377 -23.96 -2.60 25.62
C SER A 377 -24.14 -2.51 27.14
N GLY A 378 -24.82 -1.47 27.66
CA GLY A 378 -25.10 -1.31 29.09
C GLY A 378 -23.90 -0.90 29.93
N MET A 379 -22.81 -0.47 29.28
CA MET A 379 -21.58 0.01 29.90
C MET A 379 -21.64 1.52 30.18
N ARG A 380 -20.94 1.96 31.23
CA ARG A 380 -20.78 3.39 31.57
C ARG A 380 -19.39 3.68 32.11
N ILE A 381 -18.93 4.92 31.93
CA ILE A 381 -17.70 5.40 32.57
C ILE A 381 -17.94 5.48 34.08
N PRO A 382 -17.09 4.88 34.92
CA PRO A 382 -17.17 5.00 36.37
C PRO A 382 -17.20 6.48 36.81
N GLY A 383 -18.08 6.82 37.75
CA GLY A 383 -18.19 8.18 38.30
C GLY A 383 -19.11 9.14 37.52
N PHE A 384 -19.56 8.80 36.30
CA PHE A 384 -20.49 9.65 35.53
C PHE A 384 -21.93 9.11 35.52
N ARG A 385 -22.90 10.04 35.41
CA ARG A 385 -24.32 9.71 35.20
C ARG A 385 -24.54 9.09 33.81
N ARG A 386 -25.62 8.32 33.64
CA ARG A 386 -25.98 7.63 32.38
C ARG A 386 -26.55 8.60 31.34
N ASP A 387 -25.75 9.58 30.95
CA ASP A 387 -26.10 10.49 29.88
C ASP A 387 -25.17 10.26 28.67
N PRO A 388 -25.69 9.85 27.50
CA PRO A 388 -24.90 9.70 26.27
C PRO A 388 -24.13 10.97 25.91
N ARG A 389 -24.63 12.15 26.28
CA ARG A 389 -23.95 13.43 26.03
C ARG A 389 -22.63 13.53 26.78
N VAL A 390 -22.54 12.94 27.99
CA VAL A 390 -21.32 12.94 28.80
C VAL A 390 -20.28 12.02 28.18
N LEU A 391 -20.68 10.82 27.77
CA LEU A 391 -19.79 9.88 27.09
C LEU A 391 -19.29 10.45 25.76
N LYS A 392 -20.18 11.02 24.95
CA LYS A 392 -19.83 11.74 23.72
C LYS A 392 -18.83 12.86 24.00
N LYS A 393 -19.03 13.68 25.03
CA LYS A 393 -18.12 14.78 25.37
C LYS A 393 -16.71 14.30 25.72
N VAL A 394 -16.60 13.18 26.44
CA VAL A 394 -15.30 12.55 26.75
C VAL A 394 -14.66 12.03 25.47
N LEU A 395 -15.37 11.22 24.68
CA LEU A 395 -14.87 10.63 23.44
C LEU A 395 -14.50 11.69 22.40
N ASN A 396 -15.23 12.80 22.32
CA ASN A 396 -14.97 13.88 21.38
C ASN A 396 -13.67 14.64 21.68
N ARG A 397 -13.13 14.52 22.90
CA ARG A 397 -11.80 15.05 23.24
C ARG A 397 -10.68 14.13 22.78
N TYR A 398 -10.93 12.81 22.72
CA TYR A 398 -9.90 11.82 22.42
C TYR A 398 -9.90 11.40 20.96
N ILE A 399 -11.04 10.97 20.41
CA ILE A 399 -11.12 10.36 19.09
C ILE A 399 -10.55 11.28 17.99
N PRO A 400 -11.00 12.55 17.82
CA PRO A 400 -10.47 13.38 16.74
C PRO A 400 -8.96 13.65 16.84
N THR A 401 -8.44 13.81 18.07
CA THR A 401 -7.01 14.02 18.30
C THR A 401 -6.22 12.74 18.00
N VAL A 402 -6.70 11.59 18.48
CA VAL A 402 -6.09 10.28 18.19
C VAL A 402 -6.15 9.97 16.69
N THR A 403 -7.23 10.33 15.98
CA THR A 403 -7.32 10.21 14.52
C THR A 403 -6.17 10.92 13.83
N VAL A 404 -5.96 12.20 14.15
CA VAL A 404 -4.93 13.02 13.48
C VAL A 404 -3.55 12.52 13.83
N ILE A 405 -3.30 12.20 15.10
CA ILE A 405 -2.02 11.63 15.54
C ILE A 405 -1.77 10.29 14.84
N SER A 406 -2.77 9.41 14.78
CA SER A 406 -2.67 8.11 14.12
C SER A 406 -2.41 8.24 12.63
N GLY A 407 -3.15 9.09 11.91
CA GLY A 407 -2.97 9.30 10.47
C GLY A 407 -1.60 9.87 10.15
N ALA A 408 -1.14 10.85 10.95
CA ALA A 408 0.18 11.42 10.79
C ALA A 408 1.29 10.41 11.10
N PHE A 409 1.17 9.69 12.21
CA PHE A 409 2.16 8.72 12.66
C PHE A 409 2.33 7.56 11.67
N VAL A 410 1.22 6.96 11.20
CA VAL A 410 1.28 5.89 10.20
C VAL A 410 1.78 6.42 8.85
N GLY A 411 1.40 7.65 8.46
CA GLY A 411 1.93 8.29 7.26
C GLY A 411 3.45 8.55 7.32
N ILE A 412 3.97 8.97 8.47
CA ILE A 412 5.42 9.13 8.70
C ILE A 412 6.12 7.79 8.64
N LEU A 413 5.59 6.77 9.33
CA LEU A 413 6.17 5.43 9.32
C LEU A 413 6.21 4.85 7.90
N ALA A 414 5.14 5.02 7.13
CA ALA A 414 5.05 4.56 5.75
C ALA A 414 6.08 5.27 4.85
N ALA A 415 6.16 6.61 4.93
CA ALA A 415 7.13 7.38 4.17
C ALA A 415 8.58 7.04 4.53
N MET A 416 8.88 6.88 5.83
CA MET A 416 10.20 6.45 6.29
C MET A 416 10.54 5.03 5.80
N ALA A 417 9.57 4.12 5.84
CA ALA A 417 9.77 2.75 5.37
C ALA A 417 10.07 2.72 3.86
N ASP A 418 9.37 3.52 3.06
CA ASP A 418 9.64 3.66 1.63
C ASP A 418 11.02 4.29 1.35
N MET A 419 11.39 5.33 2.10
CA MET A 419 12.69 6.00 1.98
C MET A 419 13.88 5.10 2.32
N VAL A 420 13.77 4.22 3.32
CA VAL A 420 14.84 3.30 3.68
C VAL A 420 14.91 2.13 2.68
N GLY A 421 13.76 1.70 2.16
CA GLY A 421 13.64 0.62 1.20
C GLY A 421 13.55 -0.76 1.86
N THR A 422 12.92 -1.70 1.16
CA THR A 422 12.69 -3.06 1.68
C THR A 422 13.05 -4.14 0.66
N VAL A 423 13.18 -5.38 1.12
CA VAL A 423 13.58 -6.51 0.29
C VAL A 423 12.47 -6.92 -0.66
N GLY A 424 12.85 -7.36 -1.86
CA GLY A 424 11.95 -7.92 -2.86
C GLY A 424 11.27 -6.90 -3.74
N SER A 425 11.85 -5.70 -3.86
CA SER A 425 11.21 -4.55 -4.52
C SER A 425 9.81 -4.24 -3.96
N THR A 426 9.57 -4.68 -2.72
CA THR A 426 8.37 -4.36 -1.95
C THR A 426 8.49 -2.91 -1.50
N SER A 427 7.37 -2.19 -1.45
CA SER A 427 7.31 -0.89 -0.77
C SER A 427 7.38 -1.09 0.74
N GLY A 428 8.09 -0.22 1.46
CA GLY A 428 8.06 -0.18 2.93
C GLY A 428 6.66 0.05 3.49
N THR A 429 5.83 0.81 2.78
CA THR A 429 4.39 0.91 3.07
C THR A 429 3.73 -0.48 3.06
N GLY A 430 3.96 -1.30 2.04
CA GLY A 430 3.45 -2.67 1.95
C GLY A 430 3.81 -3.53 3.16
N VAL A 431 5.06 -3.46 3.63
CA VAL A 431 5.51 -4.19 4.84
C VAL A 431 4.73 -3.73 6.07
N LEU A 432 4.57 -2.42 6.26
CA LEU A 432 3.78 -1.87 7.36
C LEU A 432 2.33 -2.38 7.33
N LEU A 433 1.72 -2.39 6.14
CA LEU A 433 0.35 -2.87 5.96
C LEU A 433 0.22 -4.34 6.34
N THR A 434 1.10 -5.19 5.82
CA THR A 434 1.09 -6.62 6.08
C THR A 434 1.23 -6.95 7.56
N VAL A 435 2.14 -6.28 8.28
CA VAL A 435 2.29 -6.51 9.73
C VAL A 435 1.00 -6.18 10.48
N GLY A 436 0.40 -5.02 10.22
CA GLY A 436 -0.85 -4.66 10.90
C GLY A 436 -2.03 -5.55 10.49
N ILE A 437 -2.10 -5.99 9.23
CA ILE A 437 -3.11 -6.96 8.77
C ILE A 437 -2.95 -8.30 9.48
N MET A 438 -1.71 -8.81 9.59
CA MET A 438 -1.44 -10.09 10.26
C MET A 438 -1.76 -10.04 11.75
N ILE A 439 -1.43 -8.94 12.43
CA ILE A 439 -1.79 -8.75 13.85
C ILE A 439 -3.32 -8.72 14.02
N ARG A 440 -4.04 -8.00 13.15
CA ARG A 440 -5.50 -7.95 13.19
C ARG A 440 -6.14 -9.30 12.94
N LEU A 441 -5.68 -10.01 11.91
CA LEU A 441 -6.17 -11.34 11.60
C LEU A 441 -5.93 -12.30 12.78
N TYR A 442 -4.76 -12.24 13.40
CA TYR A 442 -4.46 -13.02 14.61
C TYR A 442 -5.44 -12.72 15.76
N GLU A 443 -5.73 -11.43 16.01
CA GLU A 443 -6.69 -11.04 17.05
C GLU A 443 -8.14 -11.42 16.71
N GLU A 444 -8.53 -11.34 15.44
CA GLU A 444 -9.86 -11.74 14.96
C GLU A 444 -10.08 -13.24 15.12
N ILE A 445 -9.11 -14.05 14.69
CA ILE A 445 -9.11 -15.51 14.91
C ILE A 445 -9.18 -15.83 16.41
N GLY A 446 -8.38 -15.14 17.22
CA GLY A 446 -8.39 -15.34 18.67
C GLY A 446 -9.74 -15.03 19.32
N LYS A 447 -10.42 -13.97 18.86
CA LYS A 447 -11.77 -13.62 19.33
C LYS A 447 -12.81 -14.66 18.92
N GLU A 448 -12.77 -15.14 17.69
CA GLU A 448 -13.68 -16.20 17.22
C GLU A 448 -13.51 -17.48 18.05
N GLN A 449 -12.27 -17.94 18.23
CA GLN A 449 -11.99 -19.12 19.06
C GLN A 449 -12.48 -18.95 20.50
N MET A 450 -12.30 -17.76 21.11
CA MET A 450 -12.82 -17.48 22.44
C MET A 450 -14.36 -17.55 22.51
N MET A 451 -15.05 -17.09 21.46
CA MET A 451 -16.51 -17.14 21.38
C MET A 451 -17.02 -18.59 21.20
N GLU A 452 -16.28 -19.44 20.50
CA GLU A 452 -16.59 -20.86 20.34
C GLU A 452 -16.33 -21.67 21.63
N MET A 453 -15.21 -21.44 22.31
CA MET A 453 -14.82 -22.18 23.52
C MET A 453 -15.70 -21.87 24.73
N HIS A 454 -16.25 -20.65 24.83
CA HIS A 454 -17.11 -20.25 25.94
C HIS A 454 -18.47 -19.76 25.44
N PRO A 455 -19.45 -20.66 25.21
CA PRO A 455 -20.78 -20.29 24.69
C PRO A 455 -21.55 -19.32 25.61
N VAL A 456 -21.20 -19.26 26.90
CA VAL A 456 -21.74 -18.27 27.84
C VAL A 456 -21.31 -16.83 27.48
N LEU A 457 -20.11 -16.64 26.92
CA LEU A 457 -19.64 -15.32 26.45
C LEU A 457 -20.38 -14.86 25.18
N ARG A 458 -20.92 -15.79 24.38
CA ARG A 458 -21.75 -15.47 23.21
C ARG A 458 -23.02 -14.70 23.60
N GLY A 459 -23.60 -14.97 24.76
CA GLY A 459 -24.75 -14.19 25.29
C GLY A 459 -24.39 -12.80 25.82
N PHE A 460 -23.13 -12.58 26.22
CA PHE A 460 -22.64 -11.29 26.72
C PHE A 460 -22.15 -10.35 25.60
N PHE A 461 -21.58 -10.90 24.52
CA PHE A 461 -21.04 -10.13 23.38
C PHE A 461 -21.91 -10.19 22.11
N GLY A 462 -22.72 -11.23 21.92
CA GLY A 462 -23.44 -11.54 20.69
C GLY A 462 -24.87 -10.98 20.59
N ARG A 463 -25.12 -9.77 21.08
CA ARG A 463 -26.27 -9.00 20.59
C ARG A 463 -25.78 -8.07 19.50
N GLU A 464 -25.56 -8.65 18.31
CA GLU A 464 -25.70 -7.91 17.05
C GLU A 464 -27.16 -7.54 16.81
#